data_AF-A0A962FKL4-F1
#
_entry.id   AF-A0A962FKL4-F1
#
_cell.length_a   1.000
_cell.length_b   1.000
_cell.length_c   1.000
_cell.angle_alpha   90.00
_cell.angle_beta   90.00
_cell.angle_gamma   90.00
#
_symmetry.space_group_name_H-M   'P 1'
#
loop_
_entity.id
_entity.type
_entity.pdbx_description
1 polymer ?
#
loop_
_entity_poly.entity_id
_entity_poly.type
_entity_poly.pdbx_seq_one_letter_code
_entity_poly.pdbx_strand_id
1 'polypeptide(L)'
;MSRDVDAVIAALKVVLKEAEERQSEGGWWPVTTVNRWIGRLPGADDGLWDKLILEGDEDGTAEARDILMHARATIAYLEANRDGITGA
;
A
#
# COMPACT_ATOMS: atom_id res chain seq x y z
N MET A 1 12.23 -11.25 7.43
CA MET A 1 12.66 -10.29 6.40
C MET A 1 11.94 -10.53 5.07
N SER A 2 12.32 -11.52 4.24
CA SER A 2 11.56 -11.84 3.00
C SER A 2 10.07 -12.18 3.25
N ARG A 3 9.79 -12.96 4.30
CA ARG A 3 8.41 -13.32 4.69
C ARG A 3 7.55 -12.11 5.09
N ASP A 4 8.15 -11.03 5.60
CA ASP A 4 7.42 -9.85 6.04
C ASP A 4 6.99 -9.01 4.84
N VAL A 5 7.86 -8.88 3.83
CA VAL A 5 7.54 -8.24 2.55
C VAL A 5 6.45 -9.04 1.81
N ASP A 6 6.56 -10.36 1.77
CA ASP A 6 5.55 -11.23 1.16
C ASP A 6 4.18 -11.09 1.85
N ALA A 7 4.16 -10.99 3.19
CA ALA A 7 2.94 -10.76 3.95
C ALA A 7 2.33 -9.38 3.67
N VAL A 8 3.15 -8.33 3.54
CA VAL A 8 2.68 -6.99 3.14
C VAL A 8 2.10 -7.00 1.73
N ILE A 9 2.77 -7.64 0.77
CA ILE A 9 2.25 -7.80 -0.61
C ILE A 9 0.90 -8.53 -0.57
N ALA A 10 0.77 -9.62 0.20
CA ALA A 10 -0.48 -10.35 0.33
C ALA A 10 -1.60 -9.49 0.94
N ALA A 11 -1.31 -8.72 1.98
CA ALA A 11 -2.28 -7.81 2.60
C ALA A 11 -2.72 -6.69 1.65
N LEU A 12 -1.78 -6.10 0.89
CA LEU A 12 -2.09 -5.09 -0.12
C LEU A 12 -2.94 -5.67 -1.26
N LYS A 13 -2.74 -6.94 -1.65
CA LYS A 13 -3.59 -7.61 -2.65
C LYS A 13 -5.02 -7.78 -2.16
N VAL A 14 -5.23 -8.03 -0.87
CA VAL A 14 -6.57 -8.06 -0.27
C VAL A 14 -7.22 -6.68 -0.28
N VAL A 15 -6.48 -5.64 0.10
CA VAL A 15 -6.98 -4.24 0.04
C VAL A 15 -7.32 -3.85 -1.39
N LEU A 16 -6.48 -4.21 -2.36
CA LEU A 16 -6.73 -3.97 -3.78
C LEU A 16 -8.03 -4.64 -4.21
N LYS A 17 -8.24 -5.91 -3.87
CA LYS A 17 -9.47 -6.63 -4.22
C LYS A 17 -10.72 -5.96 -3.63
N GLU A 18 -10.70 -5.59 -2.35
CA GLU A 18 -11.82 -4.90 -1.71
C GLU A 18 -12.11 -3.54 -2.36
N ALA A 19 -11.06 -2.78 -2.69
CA ALA A 19 -11.20 -1.51 -3.37
C ALA A 19 -11.74 -1.68 -4.81
N GLU A 20 -11.41 -2.78 -5.50
CA GLU A 20 -11.93 -3.08 -6.84
C GLU A 20 -13.42 -3.40 -6.80
N GLU A 21 -13.85 -4.22 -5.82
CA GLU A 21 -15.25 -4.59 -5.64
C GLU A 21 -16.13 -3.36 -5.35
N ARG A 22 -15.62 -2.43 -4.53
CA ARG A 22 -16.34 -1.23 -4.13
C ARG A 22 -16.08 -0.01 -5.01
N GLN A 23 -15.23 -0.12 -6.04
CA GLN A 23 -14.95 0.97 -6.97
C GLN A 23 -16.24 1.49 -7.63
N SER A 24 -17.17 0.57 -7.91
CA SER A 24 -18.45 0.86 -8.56
C SER A 24 -19.41 1.68 -7.69
N GLU A 25 -19.21 1.70 -6.37
CA GLU A 25 -20.02 2.47 -5.44
C GLU A 25 -19.68 3.97 -5.50
N GLY A 26 -18.51 4.31 -6.04
CA GLY A 26 -17.94 5.65 -5.97
C GLY A 26 -17.61 6.04 -4.53
N GLY A 27 -16.57 6.86 -4.33
CA GLY A 27 -16.33 7.42 -3.00
C GLY A 27 -14.88 7.63 -2.63
N TRP A 28 -14.75 8.32 -1.51
CA TRP A 28 -13.51 8.65 -0.84
C TRP A 28 -13.23 7.62 0.24
N TRP A 29 -12.01 7.14 0.29
CA TRP A 29 -11.58 6.07 1.17
C TRP A 29 -10.43 6.53 2.05
N PRO A 30 -10.38 6.10 3.31
CA PRO A 30 -9.24 6.41 4.16
C PRO A 30 -7.94 5.88 3.57
N VAL A 31 -6.95 6.76 3.35
CA VAL A 31 -5.62 6.36 2.82
C VAL A 31 -4.89 5.43 3.78
N THR A 32 -5.26 5.48 5.07
CA THR A 32 -4.79 4.57 6.13
C THR A 32 -5.04 3.10 5.81
N THR A 33 -6.04 2.78 4.96
CA THR A 33 -6.34 1.41 4.53
C THR A 33 -5.17 0.76 3.81
N VAL A 34 -4.42 1.53 3.03
CA VAL A 34 -3.20 1.10 2.32
C VAL A 34 -1.95 1.43 3.14
N ASN A 35 -1.81 2.67 3.62
CA ASN A 35 -0.59 3.16 4.27
C ASN A 35 -0.20 2.34 5.52
N ARG A 36 -1.19 1.79 6.25
CA ARG A 36 -0.91 0.95 7.43
C ARG A 36 -0.04 -0.27 7.12
N TRP A 37 -0.10 -0.80 5.91
CA TRP A 37 0.66 -1.98 5.50
C TRP A 37 2.06 -1.61 5.02
N ILE A 38 2.20 -0.42 4.41
CA ILE A 38 3.50 0.16 4.05
C ILE A 38 4.34 0.38 5.32
N GLY A 39 3.71 0.85 6.40
CA GLY A 39 4.34 0.95 7.71
C GLY A 39 4.71 -0.38 8.37
N ARG A 40 4.44 -1.53 7.74
CA ARG A 40 4.89 -2.86 8.21
C ARG A 40 6.06 -3.42 7.41
N LEU A 41 6.53 -2.70 6.40
CA LEU A 41 7.71 -3.09 5.66
C LEU A 41 8.98 -2.97 6.53
N PRO A 42 9.99 -3.83 6.31
CA PRO A 42 11.29 -3.68 6.99
C PRO A 42 11.88 -2.27 6.78
N GLY A 43 12.37 -1.64 7.86
CA GLY A 43 12.92 -0.27 7.82
C GLY A 43 11.88 0.85 7.70
N ALA A 44 10.59 0.55 7.95
CA ALA A 44 9.55 1.58 8.03
C ALA A 44 9.77 2.57 9.18
N ASP A 45 10.27 2.10 10.32
CA ASP A 45 10.60 2.96 11.47
C ASP A 45 11.74 3.95 11.15
N ASP A 46 12.54 3.65 10.13
CA ASP A 46 13.64 4.50 9.63
C ASP A 46 13.19 5.45 8.49
N GLY A 47 11.91 5.45 8.13
CA GLY A 47 11.36 6.32 7.08
C GLY A 47 11.71 5.89 5.64
N LEU A 48 12.19 4.66 5.42
CA LEU A 48 12.59 4.20 4.09
C LEU A 48 11.44 4.22 3.07
N TRP A 49 10.19 4.15 3.53
CA TRP A 49 9.00 4.03 2.70
C TRP A 49 8.13 5.27 2.67
N ASP A 50 8.59 6.41 3.19
CA ASP A 50 7.80 7.66 3.23
C ASP A 50 7.33 8.09 1.83
N LYS A 51 8.13 7.79 0.81
CA LYS A 51 7.80 8.07 -0.60
C LYS A 51 6.73 7.14 -1.19
N LEU A 52 6.42 6.04 -0.52
CA LEU A 52 5.34 5.13 -0.88
C LEU A 52 4.04 5.49 -0.14
N ILE A 53 4.02 6.49 0.74
CA ILE A 53 2.79 6.88 1.43
C ILE A 53 1.87 7.62 0.46
N LEU A 54 0.62 7.18 0.37
CA LEU A 54 -0.42 7.91 -0.34
C LEU A 54 -0.90 9.07 0.53
N GLU A 55 -0.73 10.28 0.05
CA GLU A 55 -1.31 11.48 0.66
C GLU A 55 -2.81 11.53 0.37
N GLY A 56 -3.59 11.77 1.42
CA GLY A 56 -5.02 12.03 1.30
C GLY A 56 -5.31 13.52 1.24
N ASP A 57 -6.58 13.85 1.08
CA ASP A 57 -7.13 15.19 1.27
C ASP A 57 -7.16 15.61 2.76
N GLU A 58 -7.83 16.72 3.06
CA GLU A 58 -7.95 17.28 4.42
C GLU A 58 -8.60 16.29 5.41
N ASP A 59 -9.44 15.38 4.92
CA ASP A 59 -10.11 14.35 5.71
C ASP A 59 -9.28 13.05 5.83
N GLY A 60 -8.07 13.02 5.25
CA GLY A 60 -7.22 11.83 5.20
C GLY A 60 -7.79 10.75 4.28
N THR A 61 -8.51 11.16 3.24
CA THR A 61 -9.12 10.25 2.27
C THR A 61 -8.61 10.50 0.85
N ALA A 62 -8.77 9.50 -0.02
CA ALA A 62 -8.50 9.65 -1.45
C ALA A 62 -9.60 8.96 -2.25
N GLU A 63 -9.77 9.36 -3.51
CA GLU A 63 -10.70 8.68 -4.39
C GLU A 63 -10.34 7.19 -4.50
N ALA A 64 -11.35 6.31 -4.57
CA ALA A 64 -11.13 4.88 -4.72
C ALA A 64 -10.20 4.54 -5.90
N ARG A 65 -10.27 5.29 -7.01
CA ARG A 65 -9.37 5.12 -8.17
C ARG A 65 -7.89 5.36 -7.83
N ASP A 66 -7.61 6.32 -6.95
CA ASP A 66 -6.25 6.70 -6.57
C ASP A 66 -5.68 5.67 -5.59
N ILE A 67 -6.50 5.20 -4.65
CA ILE A 67 -6.17 4.06 -3.79
C ILE A 67 -5.86 2.81 -4.62
N LEU A 68 -6.68 2.50 -5.62
CA LEU A 68 -6.48 1.36 -6.52
C LEU A 68 -5.18 1.46 -7.30
N MET A 69 -4.94 2.60 -7.94
CA MET A 69 -3.73 2.83 -8.72
C MET A 69 -2.50 2.74 -7.83
N HIS A 70 -2.55 3.36 -6.65
CA HIS A 70 -1.47 3.35 -5.69
C HIS A 70 -1.19 1.93 -5.16
N ALA A 71 -2.21 1.18 -4.74
CA ALA A 71 -2.04 -0.19 -4.26
C ALA A 71 -1.41 -1.10 -5.34
N ARG A 72 -1.86 -0.99 -6.61
CA ARG A 72 -1.28 -1.73 -7.74
C ARG A 72 0.19 -1.37 -7.96
N ALA A 73 0.52 -0.08 -7.97
CA ALA A 73 1.89 0.39 -8.16
C ALA A 73 2.81 -0.06 -7.02
N THR A 74 2.35 0.07 -5.77
CA THR A 74 3.11 -0.34 -4.58
C THR A 74 3.34 -1.85 -4.57
N ILE A 75 2.33 -2.67 -4.89
CA ILE A 75 2.51 -4.12 -5.04
C ILE A 75 3.56 -4.42 -6.11
N ALA A 76 3.45 -3.83 -7.30
CA ALA A 76 4.38 -4.08 -8.40
C ALA A 76 5.82 -3.68 -8.04
N TYR A 77 5.99 -2.55 -7.36
CA TYR A 77 7.29 -2.10 -6.86
C TYR A 77 7.89 -3.09 -5.86
N LEU A 78 7.11 -3.54 -4.87
CA LEU A 78 7.56 -4.51 -3.87
C LEU A 78 7.88 -5.86 -4.48
N GLU A 79 7.09 -6.31 -5.47
CA GLU A 79 7.36 -7.56 -6.20
C GLU A 79 8.66 -7.47 -7.01
N ALA A 80 8.91 -6.34 -7.69
CA ALA A 80 10.12 -6.14 -8.49
C ALA A 80 11.40 -6.05 -7.64
N ASN A 81 11.28 -5.58 -6.40
CA ASN A 81 12.44 -5.37 -5.51
C ASN A 81 12.50 -6.39 -4.37
N ARG A 82 11.65 -7.42 -4.39
CA ARG A 82 11.41 -8.34 -3.26
C ARG A 82 12.69 -8.87 -2.62
N ASP A 83 13.66 -9.28 -3.43
CA ASP A 83 14.91 -9.88 -2.93
C ASP A 83 15.84 -8.84 -2.29
N GLY A 84 15.82 -7.59 -2.78
CA GLY A 84 16.66 -6.50 -2.28
C GLY A 84 16.18 -5.85 -0.99
N ILE A 85 14.88 -5.97 -0.67
CA ILE A 85 14.27 -5.38 0.55
C ILE A 85 14.65 -6.19 1.81
N THR A 86 15.24 -7.37 1.64
CA THR A 86 15.47 -8.33 2.73
C THR A 86 16.73 -8.07 3.59
N GLY A 87 17.47 -6.98 3.33
CA GLY A 87 18.81 -6.78 3.89
C GLY A 87 19.23 -5.34 4.19
N ALA A 88 18.30 -4.44 4.55
CA ALA A 88 18.62 -3.18 5.21
C ALA A 88 18.57 -3.35 6.73
#